data_AF-K4KFP8-F1
#
_entry.id   AF-K4KFP8-F1
#
_cell.length_a   1.000
_cell.length_b   1.000
_cell.length_c   1.000
_cell.angle_alpha   90.00
_cell.angle_beta   90.00
_cell.angle_gamma   90.00
#
_symmetry.space_group_name_H-M   'P 1'
#
loop_
_entity.id
_entity.type
_entity.pdbx_description
1 polymer ?
#
loop_
_entity_poly.entity_id
_entity_poly.type
_entity_poly.pdbx_seq_one_letter_code
_entity_poly.pdbx_strand_id
1 'polypeptide(L)'
;MYKQFGERRICSDYELKAPETHKLVRHYIYEQADVFGLKNQLERERFNVLVGHMPYRKYKDIFYADAVFTVLRNPFDRVVSEFKHFKRHNGYTKSLLDFVKERRNINVQYRFLQGLPLHSIGCIGISEDYDNSIRLLNATYGWKLPALALNSAPEMQSLETQDNGEAVSAFYELNKQDVLLYEEAKVNYTLRLSCLSRNVSYTCGSFSVDEKGVVRGVAFRPNSAMPIKVKLCIDGEEKESSLAKDYSAQARLSGYPRMGHVCFTFGYRVPPDLIDKATVEVVDSGQNLPKD
;
A
#
# COMPACT_ATOMS: atom_id res chain seq x y z
N MET A 1 18.27 -3.30 3.08
CA MET A 1 17.74 -3.63 4.42
C MET A 1 18.79 -4.26 5.33
N TYR A 2 19.49 -5.34 4.94
CA TYR A 2 20.53 -5.96 5.78
C TYR A 2 21.62 -5.01 6.28
N LYS A 3 22.15 -4.12 5.42
CA LYS A 3 23.12 -3.09 5.83
C LYS A 3 22.58 -2.09 6.86
N GLN A 4 21.26 -1.88 6.93
CA GLN A 4 20.61 -0.92 7.82
C GLN A 4 20.24 -1.55 9.17
N PHE A 5 19.64 -2.75 9.16
CA PHE A 5 19.10 -3.38 10.37
C PHE A 5 19.99 -4.50 10.94
N GLY A 6 20.90 -5.04 10.12
CA GLY A 6 21.59 -6.30 10.40
C GLY A 6 20.70 -7.52 10.13
N GLU A 7 21.31 -8.65 9.77
CA GLU A 7 20.60 -9.92 9.49
C GLU A 7 19.75 -10.40 10.66
N ARG A 8 20.21 -10.17 11.90
CA ARG A 8 19.54 -10.62 13.12
C ARG A 8 18.26 -9.86 13.47
N ARG A 9 17.91 -8.80 12.72
CA ARG A 9 16.71 -7.98 12.98
C ARG A 9 15.72 -7.99 11.82
N ILE A 10 15.91 -8.91 10.87
CA ILE A 10 15.01 -9.13 9.73
C ILE A 10 14.40 -10.51 9.89
N CYS A 11 13.07 -10.56 10.00
CA CYS A 11 12.33 -11.81 10.00
C CYS A 11 11.83 -12.06 8.58
N SER A 12 12.11 -13.24 8.03
CA SER A 12 11.80 -13.56 6.63
C SER A 12 10.71 -14.63 6.53
N ASP A 13 9.81 -14.48 5.56
CA ASP A 13 8.73 -15.44 5.27
C ASP A 13 8.61 -15.69 3.76
N TYR A 14 9.25 -16.76 3.29
CA TYR A 14 9.28 -17.19 1.89
C TYR A 14 8.58 -18.54 1.69
N GLU A 15 7.62 -18.87 2.55
CA GLU A 15 6.95 -20.18 2.63
C GLU A 15 7.68 -21.25 3.45
N LEU A 16 6.94 -22.29 3.86
CA LEU A 16 7.42 -23.31 4.81
C LEU A 16 8.71 -24.00 4.36
N LYS A 17 8.81 -24.31 3.07
CA LYS A 17 9.92 -25.08 2.50
C LYS A 17 11.12 -24.22 2.10
N ALA A 18 10.97 -22.90 2.03
CA ALA A 18 12.06 -22.03 1.64
C ALA A 18 13.11 -21.96 2.76
N PRO A 19 14.40 -22.18 2.47
CA PRO A 19 15.46 -22.11 3.47
C PRO A 19 15.57 -20.72 4.11
N GLU A 20 15.21 -19.67 3.37
CA GLU A 20 15.21 -18.27 3.78
C GLU A 20 14.18 -17.94 4.87
N THR A 21 13.13 -18.76 5.02
CA THR A 21 12.09 -18.54 6.03
C THR A 21 12.67 -18.64 7.44
N HIS A 22 12.38 -17.65 8.29
CA HIS A 22 12.92 -17.57 9.64
C HIS A 22 12.33 -18.67 10.54
N LYS A 23 13.14 -19.17 11.50
CA LYS A 23 12.73 -20.26 12.40
C LYS A 23 11.49 -19.92 13.21
N LEU A 24 11.36 -18.66 13.68
CA LEU A 24 10.15 -18.20 14.38
C LEU A 24 8.91 -18.26 13.50
N VAL A 25 9.02 -17.92 12.21
CA VAL A 25 7.89 -18.01 11.28
C VAL A 25 7.50 -19.47 11.06
N ARG A 26 8.46 -20.37 10.86
CA ARG A 26 8.18 -21.82 10.75
C ARG A 26 7.42 -22.32 11.97
N HIS A 27 7.94 -22.00 13.16
CA HIS A 27 7.33 -22.44 14.41
C HIS A 27 5.94 -21.85 14.64
N TYR A 28 5.82 -20.54 14.72
CA TYR A 28 4.57 -19.91 15.12
C TYR A 28 3.52 -19.94 14.02
N ILE A 29 3.90 -19.77 12.75
CA ILE A 29 2.92 -19.62 11.67
C ILE A 29 2.59 -20.94 11.00
N TYR A 30 3.60 -21.77 10.72
CA TYR A 30 3.38 -23.00 9.96
C TYR A 30 3.13 -24.23 10.84
N GLU A 31 3.77 -24.32 12.02
CA GLU A 31 3.58 -25.46 12.94
C GLU A 31 2.43 -25.22 13.93
N GLN A 32 2.33 -24.02 14.50
CA GLN A 32 1.39 -23.73 15.61
C GLN A 32 0.14 -22.94 15.19
N ALA A 33 0.14 -22.29 14.01
CA ALA A 33 -0.90 -21.35 13.60
C ALA A 33 -1.19 -20.22 14.64
N ASP A 34 -0.15 -19.80 15.37
CA ASP A 34 -0.19 -18.80 16.44
C ASP A 34 0.46 -17.48 15.99
N VAL A 35 -0.31 -16.65 15.29
CA VAL A 35 0.15 -15.34 14.80
C VAL A 35 0.47 -14.38 15.96
N PHE A 36 -0.28 -14.47 17.06
CA PHE A 36 -0.05 -13.63 18.24
C PHE A 36 1.24 -14.00 18.98
N GLY A 37 1.53 -15.31 19.09
CA GLY A 37 2.81 -15.80 19.58
C GLY A 37 3.99 -15.28 18.75
N LEU A 38 3.86 -15.26 17.41
CA LEU A 38 4.87 -14.63 16.57
C LEU A 38 5.07 -13.16 16.93
N LYS A 39 3.99 -12.37 17.05
CA LYS A 39 4.08 -10.93 17.41
C LYS A 39 4.87 -10.72 18.71
N ASN A 40 4.54 -11.49 19.75
CA ASN A 40 5.24 -11.39 21.03
C ASN A 40 6.73 -11.70 20.91
N GLN A 41 7.10 -12.66 20.05
CA GLN A 41 8.51 -12.96 19.80
C GLN A 41 9.22 -11.89 19.00
N LEU A 42 8.58 -11.35 17.97
CA LEU A 42 9.14 -10.25 17.18
C LEU A 42 9.46 -9.04 18.07
N GLU A 43 8.57 -8.71 19.01
CA GLU A 43 8.77 -7.62 19.97
C GLU A 43 9.86 -7.95 20.99
N ARG A 44 9.85 -9.16 21.56
CA ARG A 44 10.85 -9.61 22.54
C ARG A 44 12.27 -9.62 21.97
N GLU A 45 12.42 -10.11 20.74
CA GLU A 45 13.71 -10.20 20.05
C GLU A 45 14.07 -8.91 19.29
N ARG A 46 13.18 -7.90 19.33
CA ARG A 46 13.38 -6.57 18.72
C ARG A 46 13.67 -6.64 17.22
N PHE A 47 12.89 -7.45 16.50
CA PHE A 47 12.90 -7.43 15.04
C PHE A 47 12.43 -6.06 14.52
N ASN A 48 13.07 -5.58 13.46
CA ASN A 48 12.72 -4.32 12.83
C ASN A 48 11.67 -4.48 11.73
N VAL A 49 11.74 -5.58 10.98
CA VAL A 49 10.88 -5.83 9.81
C VAL A 49 10.58 -7.32 9.63
N LEU A 50 9.36 -7.61 9.18
CA LEU A 50 8.97 -8.90 8.62
C LEU A 50 8.84 -8.73 7.09
N VAL A 51 9.58 -9.52 6.32
CA VAL A 51 9.67 -9.38 4.84
C VAL A 51 9.51 -10.72 4.15
N GLY A 52 9.05 -10.72 2.89
CA GLY A 52 8.93 -11.93 2.10
C GLY A 52 7.85 -11.87 1.03
N HIS A 53 7.44 -13.04 0.55
CA HIS A 53 6.40 -13.19 -0.45
C HIS A 53 5.10 -13.70 0.19
N MET A 54 4.47 -12.82 0.97
CA MET A 54 3.24 -13.14 1.70
C MET A 54 2.10 -12.18 1.37
N PRO A 55 0.85 -12.67 1.34
CA PRO A 55 -0.31 -11.79 1.27
C PRO A 55 -0.53 -11.08 2.62
N TYR A 56 -0.91 -9.81 2.60
CA TYR A 56 -1.14 -8.95 3.78
C TYR A 56 -2.06 -9.61 4.81
N ARG A 57 -3.15 -10.25 4.34
CA ARG A 57 -4.12 -10.95 5.19
C ARG A 57 -3.52 -11.97 6.16
N LYS A 58 -2.31 -12.48 5.89
CA LYS A 58 -1.60 -13.43 6.75
C LYS A 58 -1.17 -12.81 8.08
N TYR A 59 -0.90 -11.51 8.10
CA TYR A 59 -0.37 -10.79 9.26
C TYR A 59 -1.16 -9.53 9.64
N LYS A 60 -2.33 -9.32 9.04
CA LYS A 60 -3.20 -8.15 9.26
C LYS A 60 -3.58 -7.92 10.74
N ASP A 61 -3.57 -8.97 11.55
CA ASP A 61 -3.98 -8.91 12.96
C ASP A 61 -2.84 -8.44 13.88
N ILE A 62 -1.61 -8.38 13.37
CA ILE A 62 -0.42 -7.98 14.14
C ILE A 62 0.33 -6.80 13.52
N PHE A 63 0.10 -6.50 12.23
CA PHE A 63 0.58 -5.30 11.55
C PHE A 63 -0.59 -4.56 10.92
N TYR A 64 -0.84 -3.34 11.38
CA TYR A 64 -1.82 -2.44 10.79
C TYR A 64 -1.27 -1.77 9.54
N ALA A 65 -2.17 -1.20 8.74
CA ALA A 65 -1.85 -0.68 7.42
C ALA A 65 -0.67 0.31 7.44
N ASP A 66 -0.61 1.18 8.45
CA ASP A 66 0.42 2.22 8.61
C ASP A 66 1.83 1.69 8.92
N ALA A 67 1.95 0.42 9.32
CA ALA A 67 3.22 -0.27 9.49
C ALA A 67 3.66 -1.09 8.27
N VAL A 68 2.82 -1.15 7.22
CA VAL A 68 3.09 -1.92 6.01
C VAL A 68 3.75 -1.04 4.96
N PHE A 69 4.74 -1.59 4.27
CA PHE A 69 5.25 -1.01 3.04
C PHE A 69 5.37 -2.05 1.93
N THR A 70 5.25 -1.58 0.70
CA THR A 70 5.42 -2.41 -0.50
C THR A 70 5.87 -1.55 -1.68
N VAL A 71 6.37 -2.18 -2.74
CA VAL A 71 6.68 -1.53 -4.02
C VAL A 71 5.89 -2.25 -5.10
N LEU A 72 5.05 -1.51 -5.80
CA LEU A 72 4.27 -2.01 -6.93
C LEU A 72 4.99 -1.73 -8.24
N ARG A 73 4.61 -2.50 -9.26
CA ARG A 73 5.06 -2.32 -10.65
C ARG A 73 3.85 -2.26 -11.55
N ASN A 74 3.97 -1.61 -12.71
CA ASN A 74 3.00 -1.68 -13.77
C ASN A 74 2.57 -3.15 -13.95
N PRO A 75 1.26 -3.44 -13.81
CA PRO A 75 0.77 -4.81 -13.78
C PRO A 75 1.17 -5.65 -14.99
N PHE A 76 1.18 -5.06 -16.18
CA PHE A 76 1.56 -5.76 -17.40
C PHE A 76 3.08 -6.01 -17.45
N ASP A 77 3.88 -4.98 -17.17
CA ASP A 77 5.34 -5.11 -17.15
C ASP A 77 5.82 -6.12 -16.11
N ARG A 78 5.12 -6.19 -14.96
CA ARG A 78 5.36 -7.22 -13.94
C ARG A 78 5.14 -8.63 -14.51
N VAL A 79 4.03 -8.88 -15.21
CA VAL A 79 3.75 -10.18 -15.82
C VAL A 79 4.77 -10.52 -16.90
N VAL A 80 5.13 -9.56 -17.75
CA VAL A 80 6.14 -9.76 -18.80
C VAL A 80 7.50 -10.09 -18.19
N SER A 81 7.90 -9.37 -17.13
CA SER A 81 9.13 -9.62 -16.39
C SER A 81 9.15 -11.03 -15.80
N GLU A 82 8.04 -11.46 -15.20
CA GLU A 82 7.88 -12.79 -14.62
C GLU A 82 7.93 -13.89 -15.69
N PHE A 83 7.21 -13.71 -16.81
CA PHE A 83 7.24 -14.64 -17.95
C PHE A 83 8.66 -14.88 -18.44
N LYS A 84 9.43 -13.79 -18.61
CA LYS A 84 10.83 -13.87 -19.04
C LYS A 84 11.72 -14.55 -18.00
N HIS A 85 11.48 -14.33 -16.71
CA HIS A 85 12.17 -15.06 -15.63
C HIS A 85 11.88 -16.56 -15.73
N PHE A 86 10.61 -16.96 -15.88
CA PHE A 86 10.20 -18.36 -16.02
C PHE A 86 10.76 -19.04 -17.27
N LYS A 87 10.86 -18.32 -18.39
CA LYS A 87 11.52 -18.80 -19.61
C LYS A 87 13.00 -19.09 -19.39
N ARG A 88 13.72 -18.21 -18.68
CA ARG A 88 15.17 -18.34 -18.45
C ARG A 88 15.52 -19.38 -17.39
N HIS A 89 14.78 -19.46 -16.30
CA HIS A 89 15.20 -20.21 -15.10
C HIS A 89 14.33 -21.43 -14.78
N ASN A 90 13.11 -21.49 -15.31
CA ASN A 90 12.13 -22.52 -14.94
C ASN A 90 11.70 -23.39 -16.14
N GLY A 91 12.38 -23.26 -17.28
CA GLY A 91 12.10 -24.07 -18.48
C GLY A 91 10.70 -23.86 -19.06
N TYR A 92 10.09 -22.69 -18.88
CA TYR A 92 8.73 -22.44 -19.35
C TYR A 92 8.68 -22.38 -20.89
N THR A 93 7.91 -23.26 -21.53
CA THR A 93 7.92 -23.41 -22.99
C THR A 93 6.78 -22.70 -23.72
N LYS A 94 5.66 -22.41 -23.03
CA LYS A 94 4.45 -21.83 -23.65
C LYS A 94 4.58 -20.35 -24.02
N SER A 95 3.55 -19.79 -24.65
CA SER A 95 3.49 -18.39 -25.09
C SER A 95 3.24 -17.41 -23.92
N LEU A 96 3.39 -16.10 -24.19
CA LEU A 96 2.98 -15.06 -23.24
C LEU A 96 1.46 -15.07 -23.02
N LEU A 97 0.66 -15.32 -24.07
CA LEU A 97 -0.79 -15.45 -23.98
C LEU A 97 -1.19 -16.57 -23.02
N ASP A 98 -0.54 -17.73 -23.13
CA ASP A 98 -0.76 -18.85 -22.19
C ASP A 98 -0.40 -18.44 -20.76
N PHE A 99 0.75 -17.77 -20.59
CA PHE A 99 1.25 -17.36 -19.28
C PHE A 99 0.30 -16.38 -18.58
N VAL A 100 -0.21 -15.38 -19.30
CA VAL A 100 -1.17 -14.38 -18.78
C VAL A 100 -2.46 -15.04 -18.31
N LYS A 101 -2.91 -16.11 -18.97
CA LYS A 101 -4.14 -16.85 -18.63
C LYS A 101 -3.97 -17.79 -17.43
N GLU A 102 -2.74 -18.06 -16.98
CA GLU A 102 -2.54 -18.92 -15.81
C GLU A 102 -3.05 -18.25 -14.54
N ARG A 103 -3.86 -18.96 -13.75
CA ARG A 103 -4.46 -18.44 -12.49
C ARG A 103 -3.43 -17.82 -11.55
N ARG A 104 -2.19 -18.31 -11.52
CA ARG A 104 -1.12 -17.75 -10.68
C ARG A 104 -0.70 -16.34 -11.09
N ASN A 105 -0.89 -15.96 -12.35
CA ASN A 105 -0.47 -14.67 -12.91
C ASN A 105 -1.59 -13.61 -12.92
N ILE A 106 -2.83 -14.02 -12.63
CA ILE A 106 -4.01 -13.16 -12.59
C ILE A 106 -4.13 -12.42 -11.24
N ASN A 107 -4.25 -11.09 -11.30
CA ASN A 107 -4.49 -10.19 -10.16
C ASN A 107 -3.52 -10.44 -8.99
N VAL A 108 -2.22 -10.57 -9.28
CA VAL A 108 -1.22 -10.97 -8.29
C VAL A 108 -1.04 -9.89 -7.23
N GLN A 109 -0.83 -8.64 -7.64
CA GLN A 109 -0.58 -7.54 -6.71
C GLN A 109 -1.81 -7.31 -5.81
N TYR A 110 -3.00 -7.37 -6.39
CA TYR A 110 -4.27 -7.27 -5.70
C TYR A 110 -4.46 -8.41 -4.69
N ARG A 111 -4.21 -9.66 -5.07
CA ARG A 111 -4.31 -10.79 -4.11
C ARG A 111 -3.36 -10.65 -2.93
N PHE A 112 -2.18 -10.06 -3.14
CA PHE A 112 -1.21 -9.83 -2.06
C PHE A 112 -1.64 -8.68 -1.15
N LEU A 113 -2.28 -7.65 -1.68
CA LEU A 113 -2.71 -6.47 -0.92
C LEU A 113 -4.19 -6.49 -0.53
N GLN A 114 -4.90 -7.59 -0.78
CA GLN A 114 -6.33 -7.68 -0.51
C GLN A 114 -6.64 -7.37 0.96
N GLY A 115 -7.55 -6.42 1.17
CA GLY A 115 -7.97 -5.96 2.49
C GLY A 115 -7.05 -4.88 3.10
N LEU A 116 -6.06 -4.39 2.37
CA LEU A 116 -5.22 -3.27 2.79
C LEU A 116 -5.79 -1.95 2.25
N PRO A 117 -6.24 -1.01 3.11
CA PRO A 117 -6.66 0.32 2.66
C PRO A 117 -5.44 1.14 2.20
N LEU A 118 -5.32 1.39 0.89
CA LEU A 118 -4.13 2.05 0.32
C LEU A 118 -3.94 3.49 0.83
N HIS A 119 -5.01 4.20 1.14
CA HIS A 119 -4.92 5.55 1.73
C HIS A 119 -4.38 5.55 3.18
N SER A 120 -4.38 4.40 3.86
CA SER A 120 -3.89 4.24 5.24
C SER A 120 -2.61 3.41 5.34
N ILE A 121 -2.10 2.88 4.23
CA ILE A 121 -0.85 2.13 4.21
C ILE A 121 0.33 2.99 4.70
N GLY A 122 1.36 2.39 5.30
CA GLY A 122 2.54 3.11 5.71
C GLY A 122 3.28 3.72 4.52
N CYS A 123 3.58 2.93 3.49
CA CYS A 123 4.20 3.42 2.25
C CYS A 123 3.94 2.49 1.05
N ILE A 124 3.61 3.06 -0.11
CA ILE A 124 3.65 2.34 -1.40
C ILE A 124 4.69 3.02 -2.28
N GLY A 125 5.66 2.26 -2.76
CA GLY A 125 6.57 2.67 -3.82
C GLY A 125 6.11 2.20 -5.20
N ILE A 126 6.70 2.79 -6.23
CA ILE A 126 6.53 2.44 -7.64
C ILE A 126 7.89 2.05 -8.22
N SER A 127 7.97 0.86 -8.81
CA SER A 127 9.24 0.29 -9.30
C SER A 127 9.88 1.12 -10.41
N GLU A 128 9.04 1.77 -11.23
CA GLU A 128 9.40 2.65 -12.33
C GLU A 128 10.03 3.96 -11.84
N ASP A 129 9.80 4.32 -10.58
CA ASP A 129 10.33 5.51 -9.92
C ASP A 129 11.01 5.10 -8.60
N TYR A 130 11.89 4.10 -8.71
CA TYR A 130 12.47 3.40 -7.57
C TYR A 130 13.23 4.32 -6.61
N ASP A 131 14.01 5.28 -7.13
CA ASP A 131 14.80 6.18 -6.29
C ASP A 131 13.92 7.05 -5.40
N ASN A 132 12.84 7.60 -5.96
CA ASN A 132 11.86 8.36 -5.18
C ASN A 132 11.06 7.45 -4.24
N SER A 133 10.81 6.20 -4.62
CA SER A 133 10.19 5.21 -3.73
C SER A 133 11.07 4.93 -2.49
N ILE A 134 12.38 4.82 -2.66
CA ILE A 134 13.32 4.68 -1.54
C ILE A 134 13.39 5.96 -0.71
N ARG A 135 13.38 7.15 -1.33
CA ARG A 135 13.31 8.42 -0.61
C ARG A 135 12.04 8.52 0.25
N LEU A 136 10.89 8.16 -0.31
CA LEU A 136 9.61 8.17 0.40
C LEU A 136 9.61 7.17 1.56
N LEU A 137 10.13 5.97 1.35
CA LEU A 137 10.24 4.94 2.37
C LEU A 137 11.13 5.39 3.54
N ASN A 138 12.28 5.99 3.23
CA ASN A 138 13.21 6.55 4.22
C ASN A 138 12.56 7.68 5.03
N ALA A 139 11.85 8.60 4.37
CA ALA A 139 11.14 9.69 5.03
C ALA A 139 10.00 9.19 5.93
N THR A 140 9.27 8.16 5.49
CA THR A 140 8.13 7.59 6.23
C THR A 140 8.58 6.92 7.53
N TYR A 141 9.62 6.09 7.49
CA TYR A 141 10.03 5.27 8.64
C TYR A 141 11.30 5.77 9.35
N GLY A 142 11.86 6.91 8.92
CA GLY A 142 13.13 7.42 9.45
C GLY A 142 14.32 6.52 9.12
N TRP A 143 14.26 5.78 8.01
CA TRP A 143 15.32 4.86 7.59
C TRP A 143 16.38 5.56 6.71
N LYS A 144 17.50 4.87 6.50
CA LYS A 144 18.60 5.31 5.62
C LYS A 144 18.98 4.22 4.62
N LEU A 145 17.97 3.70 3.92
CA LEU A 145 18.17 2.69 2.88
C LEU A 145 18.80 3.34 1.64
N PRO A 146 19.88 2.77 1.10
CA PRO A 146 20.39 3.17 -0.21
C PRO A 146 19.47 2.65 -1.32
N ALA A 147 19.32 3.43 -2.39
CA ALA A 147 18.79 2.92 -3.64
C ALA A 147 19.86 2.01 -4.28
N LEU A 148 19.48 0.78 -4.62
CA LEU A 148 20.38 -0.21 -5.21
C LEU A 148 19.88 -0.62 -6.59
N ALA A 149 20.75 -0.55 -7.59
CA ALA A 149 20.49 -1.07 -8.94
C ALA A 149 21.02 -2.51 -9.07
N LEU A 150 20.38 -3.46 -8.39
CA LEU A 150 20.82 -4.88 -8.39
C LEU A 150 20.16 -5.73 -9.48
N ASN A 151 18.99 -5.32 -9.97
CA ASN A 151 18.15 -6.10 -10.88
C ASN A 151 17.65 -5.25 -12.06
N SER A 152 18.53 -4.42 -12.63
CA SER A 152 18.22 -3.74 -13.88
C SER A 152 18.19 -4.77 -15.00
N ALA A 153 17.00 -5.04 -15.55
CA ALA A 153 16.93 -5.73 -16.84
C ALA A 153 17.70 -4.87 -17.86
N PRO A 154 18.49 -5.46 -18.78
CA PRO A 154 19.14 -4.70 -19.85
C PRO A 154 18.11 -3.84 -20.58
N GLU A 155 18.45 -2.58 -20.88
CA GLU A 155 17.58 -1.56 -21.53
C GLU A 155 16.95 -2.05 -22.85
N MET A 156 17.47 -3.11 -23.46
CA MET A 156 16.88 -3.82 -24.59
C MET A 156 16.21 -5.13 -24.16
N GLN A 157 14.98 -5.06 -23.68
CA GLN A 157 14.03 -6.16 -23.92
C GLN A 157 12.68 -5.58 -24.31
N SER A 158 12.70 -4.73 -25.34
CA SER A 158 11.53 -4.49 -26.20
C SER A 158 10.91 -5.86 -26.51
N LEU A 159 9.61 -5.95 -26.33
CA LEU A 159 8.84 -7.09 -26.82
C LEU A 159 8.88 -7.05 -28.36
N GLU A 160 9.99 -7.50 -28.95
CA GLU A 160 10.00 -7.91 -30.34
C GLU A 160 9.29 -9.26 -30.44
N THR A 161 7.96 -9.21 -30.48
CA THR A 161 7.15 -10.26 -31.11
C THR A 161 5.90 -9.61 -31.68
N GLN A 162 5.69 -9.80 -32.98
CA GLN A 162 4.60 -9.25 -33.81
C GLN A 162 3.17 -9.71 -33.43
N ASP A 163 2.95 -10.28 -32.24
CA ASP A 163 1.70 -10.96 -31.88
C ASP A 163 1.26 -10.78 -30.40
N ASN A 164 1.65 -9.66 -29.79
CA ASN A 164 1.32 -9.40 -28.37
C ASN A 164 -0.08 -8.80 -28.17
N GLY A 165 -0.82 -8.47 -29.24
CA GLY A 165 -2.14 -7.83 -29.14
C GLY A 165 -3.16 -8.67 -28.37
N GLU A 166 -3.22 -9.98 -28.64
CA GLU A 166 -4.10 -10.90 -27.93
C GLU A 166 -3.68 -11.08 -26.46
N ALA A 167 -2.37 -11.18 -26.21
CA ALA A 167 -1.85 -11.33 -24.84
C ALA A 167 -2.11 -10.08 -23.99
N VAL A 168 -1.92 -8.89 -24.56
CA VAL A 168 -2.25 -7.61 -23.93
C VAL A 168 -3.75 -7.51 -23.66
N SER A 169 -4.59 -7.85 -24.63
CA SER A 169 -6.05 -7.81 -24.47
C SER A 169 -6.51 -8.78 -23.38
N ALA A 170 -6.06 -10.03 -23.42
CA ALA A 170 -6.33 -11.03 -22.39
C ALA A 170 -5.83 -10.59 -21.02
N PHE A 171 -4.68 -9.91 -20.96
CA PHE A 171 -4.14 -9.38 -19.72
C PHE A 171 -5.10 -8.38 -19.09
N TYR A 172 -5.50 -7.33 -19.81
CA TYR A 172 -6.38 -6.29 -19.28
C TYR A 172 -7.78 -6.82 -18.95
N GLU A 173 -8.25 -7.84 -19.67
CA GLU A 173 -9.52 -8.50 -19.35
C GLU A 173 -9.46 -9.28 -18.02
N LEU A 174 -8.38 -10.01 -17.79
CA LEU A 174 -8.22 -10.88 -16.61
C LEU A 174 -7.70 -10.12 -15.37
N ASN A 175 -6.89 -9.07 -15.56
CA ASN A 175 -6.13 -8.39 -14.51
C ASN A 175 -6.71 -7.03 -14.09
N LYS A 176 -8.03 -6.85 -14.24
CA LYS A 176 -8.71 -5.58 -13.93
C LYS A 176 -8.43 -5.07 -12.52
N GLN A 177 -8.34 -5.97 -11.54
CA GLN A 177 -8.12 -5.57 -10.15
C GLN A 177 -6.69 -5.07 -9.91
N ASP A 178 -5.68 -5.70 -10.53
CA ASP A 178 -4.30 -5.20 -10.47
C ASP A 178 -4.18 -3.82 -11.14
N VAL A 179 -4.88 -3.60 -12.26
CA VAL A 179 -4.87 -2.31 -12.96
C VAL A 179 -5.49 -1.21 -12.11
N LEU A 180 -6.68 -1.45 -11.54
CA LEU A 180 -7.36 -0.49 -10.65
C LEU A 180 -6.50 -0.17 -9.42
N LEU A 181 -5.96 -1.21 -8.76
CA LEU A 181 -5.08 -1.07 -7.61
C LEU A 181 -3.84 -0.23 -7.94
N TYR A 182 -3.22 -0.47 -9.09
CA TYR A 182 -2.00 0.23 -9.48
C TYR A 182 -2.25 1.72 -9.77
N GLU A 183 -3.37 2.06 -10.42
CA GLU A 183 -3.72 3.46 -10.64
C GLU A 183 -4.06 4.19 -9.32
N GLU A 184 -4.80 3.55 -8.41
CA GLU A 184 -5.05 4.09 -7.07
C GLU A 184 -3.73 4.30 -6.29
N ALA A 185 -2.83 3.31 -6.35
CA ALA A 185 -1.51 3.39 -5.73
C ALA A 185 -0.67 4.53 -6.30
N LYS A 186 -0.72 4.78 -7.62
CA LYS A 186 -0.02 5.90 -8.27
C LYS A 186 -0.55 7.26 -7.81
N VAL A 187 -1.86 7.41 -7.64
CA VAL A 187 -2.46 8.63 -7.09
C VAL A 187 -1.96 8.84 -5.66
N ASN A 188 -2.00 7.80 -4.81
CA ASN A 188 -1.50 7.87 -3.45
C ASN A 188 0.00 8.21 -3.38
N TYR A 189 0.80 7.55 -4.21
CA TYR A 189 2.25 7.76 -4.34
C TYR A 189 2.58 9.20 -4.73
N THR A 190 1.91 9.73 -5.75
CA THR A 190 2.12 11.10 -6.23
C THR A 190 1.76 12.13 -5.16
N LEU A 191 0.66 11.92 -4.45
CA LEU A 191 0.26 12.78 -3.33
C LEU A 191 1.30 12.79 -2.21
N ARG A 192 1.85 11.62 -1.86
CA ARG A 192 2.90 11.50 -0.84
C ARG A 192 4.20 12.16 -1.27
N LEU A 193 4.63 11.99 -2.52
CA LEU A 193 5.79 12.69 -3.06
C LEU A 193 5.61 14.21 -3.05
N SER A 194 4.40 14.69 -3.37
CA SER A 194 4.08 16.12 -3.28
C SER A 194 4.18 16.64 -1.84
N CYS A 195 3.69 15.88 -0.85
CA CYS A 195 3.86 16.24 0.55
C CYS A 195 5.34 16.29 0.94
N LEU A 196 6.11 15.28 0.52
CA LEU A 196 7.55 15.19 0.79
C LEU A 196 8.32 16.35 0.16
N SER A 197 8.04 16.71 -1.10
CA SER A 197 8.74 17.80 -1.79
C SER A 197 8.44 19.17 -1.19
N ARG A 198 7.22 19.35 -0.65
CA ARG A 198 6.79 20.55 0.06
C ARG A 198 7.20 20.57 1.54
N ASN A 199 7.87 19.51 2.03
CA ASN A 199 8.23 19.33 3.43
C ASN A 199 7.03 19.44 4.39
N VAL A 200 5.88 18.89 3.99
CA VAL A 200 4.68 18.77 4.83
C VAL A 200 4.39 17.31 5.14
N SER A 201 3.79 17.07 6.31
CA SER A 201 3.44 15.71 6.72
C SER A 201 2.24 15.18 5.94
N TYR A 202 2.40 14.01 5.33
CA TYR A 202 1.28 13.27 4.75
C TYR A 202 0.31 12.84 5.85
N THR A 203 -0.99 12.94 5.56
CA THR A 203 -2.08 12.55 6.44
C THR A 203 -2.79 11.33 5.85
N CYS A 204 -2.84 10.24 6.61
CA CYS A 204 -3.63 9.07 6.27
C CYS A 204 -5.10 9.38 6.51
N GLY A 205 -5.97 9.01 5.57
CA GLY A 205 -7.39 9.24 5.73
C GLY A 205 -8.18 9.19 4.44
N SER A 206 -9.48 9.29 4.59
CA SER A 206 -10.46 9.37 3.51
C SER A 206 -11.74 10.02 4.05
N PHE A 207 -12.64 10.38 3.15
CA PHE A 207 -13.97 10.85 3.53
C PHE A 207 -15.03 10.30 2.57
N SER A 208 -16.27 10.27 3.01
CA SER A 208 -17.42 9.96 2.17
C SER A 208 -18.51 11.00 2.40
N VAL A 209 -19.42 11.08 1.42
CA VAL A 209 -20.61 11.92 1.48
C VAL A 209 -21.80 11.01 1.25
N ASP A 210 -22.72 10.93 2.22
CA ASP A 210 -23.92 10.11 2.07
C ASP A 210 -24.98 10.80 1.20
N GLU A 211 -26.03 10.06 0.83
CA GLU A 211 -27.15 10.57 0.01
C GLU A 211 -27.89 11.77 0.64
N LYS A 212 -27.70 12.02 1.94
CA LYS A 212 -28.28 13.14 2.67
C LYS A 212 -27.32 14.32 2.80
N GLY A 213 -26.18 14.26 2.13
CA GLY A 213 -25.15 15.30 2.11
C GLY A 213 -24.26 15.31 3.35
N VAL A 214 -24.31 14.30 4.22
CA VAL A 214 -23.51 14.29 5.45
C VAL A 214 -22.10 13.82 5.10
N VAL A 215 -21.12 14.66 5.43
CA VAL A 215 -19.70 14.38 5.20
C VAL A 215 -19.09 13.78 6.47
N ARG A 216 -18.52 12.59 6.34
CA ARG A 216 -17.80 11.90 7.42
C ARG A 216 -16.47 11.36 6.91
N GLY A 217 -15.51 11.23 7.79
CA GLY A 217 -14.23 10.65 7.40
C GLY A 217 -13.32 10.35 8.56
N VAL A 218 -12.11 9.97 8.20
CA VAL A 218 -11.00 9.67 9.11
C VAL A 218 -9.77 10.46 8.66
N ALA A 219 -9.03 11.01 9.60
CA ALA A 219 -7.75 11.66 9.32
C ALA A 219 -6.79 11.51 10.49
N PHE A 220 -5.59 11.00 10.20
CA PHE A 220 -4.55 10.83 11.20
C PHE A 220 -3.16 10.84 10.59
N ARG A 221 -2.15 10.96 11.46
CA ARG A 221 -0.75 10.73 11.10
C ARG A 221 -0.21 9.60 11.95
N PRO A 222 0.50 8.61 11.36
CA PRO A 222 1.21 7.62 12.14
C PRO A 222 2.12 8.31 13.17
N ASN A 223 2.15 7.79 14.39
CA ASN A 223 2.96 8.33 15.50
C ASN A 223 2.62 9.76 15.98
N SER A 224 1.46 10.32 15.60
CA SER A 224 0.98 11.60 16.15
C SER A 224 -0.12 11.41 17.17
N ALA A 225 0.00 12.07 18.32
CA ALA A 225 -1.07 12.17 19.32
C ALA A 225 -2.07 13.30 19.02
N MET A 226 -1.75 14.18 18.06
CA MET A 226 -2.53 15.38 17.78
C MET A 226 -3.69 15.09 16.82
N PRO A 227 -4.89 15.67 17.06
CA PRO A 227 -5.97 15.66 16.08
C PRO A 227 -5.61 16.46 14.83
N ILE A 228 -6.09 15.95 13.70
CA ILE A 228 -5.93 16.62 12.41
C ILE A 228 -7.09 17.58 12.21
N LYS A 229 -6.78 18.85 11.89
CA LYS A 229 -7.80 19.82 11.48
C LYS A 229 -8.04 19.66 9.98
N VAL A 230 -9.31 19.54 9.62
CA VAL A 230 -9.77 19.40 8.24
C VAL A 230 -10.81 20.48 7.93
N LYS A 231 -10.91 20.87 6.66
CA LYS A 231 -11.96 21.78 6.17
C LYS A 231 -12.69 21.16 5.00
N LEU A 232 -14.01 21.31 5.00
CA LEU A 232 -14.89 20.95 3.90
C LEU A 232 -14.94 22.12 2.92
N CYS A 233 -14.62 21.85 1.66
CA CYS A 233 -14.74 22.81 0.58
C CYS A 233 -15.76 22.32 -0.45
N ILE A 234 -16.52 23.25 -1.04
CA ILE A 234 -17.40 22.99 -2.18
C ILE A 234 -17.01 23.97 -3.28
N ASP A 235 -16.67 23.47 -4.45
CA ASP A 235 -16.13 24.28 -5.55
C ASP A 235 -14.94 25.18 -5.11
N GLY A 236 -14.12 24.67 -4.19
CA GLY A 236 -12.94 25.35 -3.64
C GLY A 236 -13.23 26.36 -2.51
N GLU A 237 -14.50 26.65 -2.21
CA GLU A 237 -14.87 27.53 -1.11
C GLU A 237 -15.02 26.75 0.21
N GLU A 238 -14.32 27.17 1.26
CA GLU A 238 -14.47 26.60 2.60
C GLU A 238 -15.89 26.85 3.13
N LYS A 239 -16.55 25.78 3.58
CA LYS A 239 -17.88 25.82 4.19
C LYS A 239 -17.82 25.60 5.70
N GLU A 240 -16.97 24.70 6.16
CA GLU A 240 -16.81 24.37 7.58
C GLU A 240 -15.43 23.77 7.85
N SER A 241 -14.94 23.93 9.08
CA SER A 241 -13.73 23.29 9.60
C SER A 241 -14.08 22.36 10.77
N SER A 242 -13.43 21.19 10.86
CA SER A 242 -13.63 20.22 11.93
C SER A 242 -12.29 19.62 12.40
N LEU A 243 -12.31 18.93 13.55
CA LEU A 243 -11.17 18.20 14.10
C LEU A 243 -11.44 16.70 14.03
N ALA A 244 -10.49 15.94 13.50
CA ALA A 244 -10.47 14.49 13.53
C ALA A 244 -10.15 13.97 14.93
N LYS A 245 -11.16 13.97 15.82
CA LYS A 245 -11.03 13.60 17.24
C LYS A 245 -12.12 12.65 17.72
N ASP A 246 -13.13 12.40 16.90
CA ASP A 246 -14.26 11.58 17.28
C ASP A 246 -13.85 10.10 17.32
N TYR A 247 -14.42 9.38 18.28
CA TYR A 247 -14.16 7.96 18.46
C TYR A 247 -14.90 7.12 17.44
N SER A 248 -14.23 6.10 16.92
CA SER A 248 -14.87 5.00 16.20
C SER A 248 -14.34 3.65 16.69
N ALA A 249 -15.26 2.77 17.07
CA ALA A 249 -14.93 1.38 17.40
C ALA A 249 -14.28 0.68 16.21
N GLN A 250 -14.75 0.95 14.98
CA GLN A 250 -14.16 0.41 13.77
C GLN A 250 -12.73 0.91 13.57
N ALA A 251 -12.49 2.21 13.74
CA ALA A 251 -11.14 2.77 13.63
C ALA A 251 -10.18 2.14 14.67
N ARG A 252 -10.65 1.95 15.90
CA ARG A 252 -9.89 1.26 16.95
C ARG A 252 -9.58 -0.19 16.59
N LEU A 253 -10.56 -0.94 16.09
CA LEU A 253 -10.37 -2.34 15.67
C LEU A 253 -9.43 -2.46 14.46
N SER A 254 -9.44 -1.46 13.57
CA SER A 254 -8.51 -1.34 12.45
C SER A 254 -7.12 -0.84 12.85
N GLY A 255 -6.86 -0.61 14.15
CA GLY A 255 -5.57 -0.22 14.68
C GLY A 255 -5.16 1.22 14.39
N TYR A 256 -6.11 2.08 14.03
CA TYR A 256 -5.81 3.49 13.84
C TYR A 256 -5.28 4.10 15.14
N PRO A 257 -4.37 5.09 15.05
CA PRO A 257 -3.74 5.67 16.23
C PRO A 257 -4.77 6.39 17.12
N ARG A 258 -4.29 6.90 18.25
CA ARG A 258 -5.12 7.65 19.21
C ARG A 258 -6.34 6.86 19.68
N MET A 259 -6.19 5.53 19.81
CA MET A 259 -7.23 4.61 20.26
C MET A 259 -8.54 4.71 19.45
N GLY A 260 -8.45 5.07 18.17
CA GLY A 260 -9.61 5.25 17.28
C GLY A 260 -10.26 6.65 17.33
N HIS A 261 -9.68 7.62 18.04
CA HIS A 261 -10.12 9.02 18.06
C HIS A 261 -9.60 9.80 16.85
N VAL A 262 -9.97 9.37 15.65
CA VAL A 262 -9.45 9.91 14.38
C VAL A 262 -10.54 10.26 13.39
N CYS A 263 -11.80 10.17 13.80
CA CYS A 263 -12.95 10.48 12.95
C CYS A 263 -13.31 11.96 13.01
N PHE A 264 -13.90 12.46 11.94
CA PHE A 264 -14.56 13.75 11.89
C PHE A 264 -15.92 13.63 11.19
N THR A 265 -16.81 14.55 11.54
CA THR A 265 -18.07 14.81 10.83
C THR A 265 -18.22 16.32 10.69
N PHE A 266 -18.77 16.75 9.56
CA PHE A 266 -19.16 18.14 9.34
C PHE A 266 -20.65 18.32 9.64
N GLY A 267 -21.03 19.45 10.24
CA GLY A 267 -22.42 19.82 10.46
C GLY A 267 -23.11 20.32 9.18
N TYR A 268 -22.34 20.88 8.25
CA TYR A 268 -22.80 21.32 6.94
C TYR A 268 -23.24 20.12 6.10
N ARG A 269 -24.44 20.21 5.54
CA ARG A 269 -24.99 19.20 4.62
C ARG A 269 -24.79 19.65 3.19
N VAL A 270 -24.03 18.86 2.44
CA VAL A 270 -23.76 19.09 1.02
C VAL A 270 -25.05 18.92 0.22
N PRO A 271 -25.47 19.91 -0.58
CA PRO A 271 -26.59 19.74 -1.49
C PRO A 271 -26.38 18.54 -2.44
N PRO A 272 -27.42 17.74 -2.76
CA PRO A 272 -27.27 16.54 -3.57
C PRO A 272 -26.58 16.76 -4.92
N ASP A 273 -26.82 17.90 -5.56
CA ASP A 273 -26.22 18.31 -6.84
C ASP A 273 -24.74 18.75 -6.73
N LEU A 274 -24.23 18.93 -5.51
CA LEU A 274 -22.86 19.36 -5.23
C LEU A 274 -22.02 18.27 -4.54
N ILE A 275 -22.55 17.06 -4.36
CA ILE A 275 -21.85 15.94 -3.69
C ILE A 275 -20.51 15.62 -4.37
N ASP A 276 -20.46 15.66 -5.70
CA ASP A 276 -19.23 15.37 -6.46
C ASP A 276 -18.21 16.49 -6.45
N LYS A 277 -18.62 17.68 -6.00
CA LYS A 277 -17.78 18.87 -5.87
C LYS A 277 -17.24 19.07 -4.45
N ALA A 278 -17.68 18.24 -3.50
CA ALA A 278 -17.20 18.28 -2.13
C ALA A 278 -15.77 17.72 -2.05
N THR A 279 -14.88 18.49 -1.42
CA THR A 279 -13.53 18.05 -1.08
C THR A 279 -13.24 18.28 0.40
N VAL A 280 -12.36 17.47 0.98
CA VAL A 280 -11.89 17.66 2.35
C VAL A 280 -10.39 17.91 2.33
N GLU A 281 -9.98 19.10 2.76
CA GLU A 281 -8.58 19.51 2.80
C GLU A 281 -8.05 19.49 4.24
N VAL A 282 -6.86 18.96 4.42
CA VAL A 282 -6.11 19.00 5.68
C VAL A 282 -5.50 20.39 5.84
N VAL A 283 -5.84 21.10 6.92
CA VAL A 283 -5.58 22.55 7.03
C VAL A 283 -4.08 22.91 7.05
N ASP A 284 -3.24 22.13 7.70
CA ASP A 284 -1.80 22.46 7.85
C ASP A 284 -0.96 22.00 6.64
N SER A 285 -1.38 20.96 5.93
CA SER A 285 -0.67 20.43 4.77
C SER A 285 -1.30 20.79 3.43
N GLY A 286 -2.50 21.36 3.39
CA GLY A 286 -3.25 21.59 2.15
C GLY A 286 -3.51 20.31 1.35
N GLN A 287 -3.39 19.13 1.99
CA GLN A 287 -3.62 17.84 1.33
C GLN A 287 -5.12 17.60 1.21
N ASN A 288 -5.61 17.28 0.02
CA ASN A 288 -6.96 16.74 -0.12
C ASN A 288 -6.99 15.26 0.30
N LEU A 289 -7.94 14.91 1.16
CA LEU A 289 -8.23 13.50 1.47
C LEU A 289 -8.94 12.87 0.27
N PRO A 290 -8.65 11.59 -0.05
CA PRO A 290 -9.40 10.86 -1.06
C PRO A 290 -10.87 10.69 -0.62
N LYS A 291 -11.77 10.72 -1.61
CA LYS A 291 -13.19 10.41 -1.43
C LYS A 291 -13.38 8.90 -1.62
N ASP A 292 -14.04 8.23 -0.67
CA ASP A 292 -14.42 6.81 -0.71
C ASP A 292 -15.67 6.55 -1.57
#